data_AF-A0A5C6CEL6-F1
#
_entry.id   AF-A0A5C6CEL6-F1
#
_cell.length_a   1.000
_cell.length_b   1.000
_cell.length_c   1.000
_cell.angle_alpha   90.00
_cell.angle_beta   90.00
_cell.angle_gamma   90.00
#
_symmetry.space_group_name_H-M   'P 1'
#
loop_
_entity.id
_entity.type
_entity.pdbx_description
1 polymer ?
#
loop_
_entity_poly.entity_id
_entity_poly.type
_entity_poly.pdbx_seq_one_letter_code
_entity_poly.pdbx_strand_id
1 'polypeptide(L)' 'MIRTNEAMLQRYRVKVGHIEVVVSGTNDAEAIANARLQLAKDLPRFYDLIHALEPTRFDVHRAA' A
#
# COMPACT_ATOMS: atom_id res chain seq x y z
N MET A 1 15.01 -14.73 -24.03
CA MET A 1 14.10 -13.76 -23.37
C MET A 1 14.05 -14.10 -21.90
N ILE A 2 14.44 -13.14 -21.06
CA ILE A 2 14.62 -13.31 -19.62
C ILE A 2 13.26 -13.61 -19.00
N ARG A 3 13.15 -14.71 -18.24
CA ARG A 3 11.99 -14.98 -17.39
C ARG A 3 11.99 -13.91 -16.31
N THR A 4 11.27 -12.82 -16.52
CA THR A 4 10.99 -11.83 -15.49
C THR A 4 10.33 -12.59 -14.36
N ASN A 5 11.02 -12.67 -13.23
CA ASN A 5 10.56 -13.31 -12.01
C ASN A 5 9.15 -12.79 -11.72
N GLU A 6 8.12 -13.62 -11.93
CA GLU A 6 6.74 -13.30 -11.55
C GLU A 6 6.73 -13.19 -10.04
N ALA A 7 7.07 -12.01 -9.52
CA ALA A 7 6.92 -11.72 -8.11
C ALA A 7 5.42 -11.87 -7.82
N MET A 8 5.05 -13.00 -7.22
CA MET A 8 3.65 -13.38 -7.05
C MET A 8 2.92 -12.26 -6.32
N LEU A 9 1.87 -11.75 -6.95
CA LEU A 9 1.02 -10.73 -6.39
C LEU A 9 0.40 -11.27 -5.10
N GLN A 10 0.70 -10.63 -3.98
CA GLN A 10 0.24 -10.98 -2.64
C GLN A 10 -0.71 -9.92 -2.13
N ARG A 11 -1.55 -10.30 -1.17
CA ARG A 11 -2.41 -9.35 -0.46
C ARG A 11 -1.68 -8.83 0.76
N TYR A 12 -1.81 -7.53 0.97
CA TYR A 12 -1.24 -6.81 2.09
C TYR A 12 -2.34 -6.04 2.80
N ARG A 13 -2.39 -6.18 4.13
CA ARG A 13 -3.11 -5.28 5.01
C ARG A 13 -2.17 -4.13 5.36
N VAL A 14 -2.54 -2.92 4.94
CA VAL A 14 -1.77 -1.71 5.20
C VAL A 14 -2.58 -0.80 6.11
N LYS A 15 -1.98 -0.42 7.24
CA LYS A 15 -2.61 0.43 8.24
C LYS A 15 -1.83 1.73 8.38
N VAL A 16 -2.57 2.84 8.51
CA VAL A 16 -2.02 4.17 8.79
C VAL A 16 -2.90 4.85 9.84
N GLY A 17 -2.35 5.08 11.02
CA GLY A 17 -3.14 5.53 12.17
C GLY A 17 -4.28 4.55 12.50
N HIS A 18 -5.52 5.03 12.39
CA HIS A 18 -6.73 4.24 12.63
C HIS A 18 -7.37 3.67 11.35
N ILE A 19 -6.77 3.91 10.18
CA ILE A 19 -7.32 3.52 8.89
C ILE A 19 -6.58 2.30 8.38
N GLU A 20 -7.32 1.33 7.86
CA GLU A 20 -6.79 0.10 7.30
C GLU A 20 -7.36 -0.11 5.89
N VAL A 21 -6.50 -0.54 4.97
CA VAL A 21 -6.88 -0.97 3.62
C VAL A 21 -6.19 -2.28 3.27
N VAL A 22 -6.86 -3.11 2.47
CA VAL A 22 -6.26 -4.31 1.90
C VAL A 22 -5.96 -4.05 0.44
N VAL A 23 -4.70 -4.21 0.05
CA VAL A 23 -4.21 -3.95 -1.31
C VAL A 23 -3.39 -5.13 -1.81
N SER A 24 -3.31 -5.25 -3.14
CA SER A 24 -2.41 -6.21 -3.77
C SER A 24 -1.05 -5.55 -4.02
N GLY A 25 0.02 -6.33 -3.95
CA GLY A 25 1.38 -5.87 -4.28
C GLY A 25 2.34 -7.05 -4.35
N THR A 26 3.53 -6.84 -4.89
CA THR A 26 4.59 -7.87 -4.94
C THR A 26 5.53 -7.78 -3.74
N ASN A 27 5.59 -6.62 -3.08
CA ASN A 27 6.41 -6.33 -1.92
C ASN A 27 5.77 -5.20 -1.07
N ASP A 28 6.33 -4.96 0.11
CA ASP A 28 5.80 -3.99 1.08
C ASP A 28 5.81 -2.55 0.54
N ALA A 29 6.81 -2.15 -0.24
CA ALA A 29 6.90 -0.81 -0.81
C ALA A 29 5.79 -0.57 -1.85
N GLU A 30 5.53 -1.56 -2.69
CA GLU A 30 4.42 -1.52 -3.64
C GLU A 30 3.07 -1.54 -2.92
N ALA A 31 2.94 -2.32 -1.84
CA ALA A 31 1.74 -2.32 -1.01
C ALA A 31 1.47 -0.93 -0.42
N ILE A 32 2.50 -0.22 0.08
CA ILE A 32 2.35 1.16 0.58
C ILE A 32 1.93 2.10 -0.54
N ALA A 33 2.53 2.01 -1.73
CA ALA A 33 2.16 2.85 -2.87
C ALA A 33 0.68 2.64 -3.27
N ASN A 34 0.25 1.38 -3.37
CA ASN A 34 -1.13 1.03 -3.68
C ASN A 34 -2.11 1.46 -2.57
N ALA A 35 -1.70 1.35 -1.30
CA ALA A 35 -2.48 1.83 -0.17
C ALA A 35 -2.68 3.35 -0.22
N ARG A 36 -1.64 4.13 -0.58
CA ARG A 36 -1.78 5.58 -0.76
C ARG A 36 -2.78 5.93 -1.85
N LEU A 37 -2.70 5.26 -3.01
CA LEU A 37 -3.63 5.50 -4.10
C LEU A 37 -5.08 5.18 -3.69
N GLN A 38 -5.29 4.09 -2.95
CA GLN A 38 -6.61 3.72 -2.46
C GLN A 38 -7.13 4.74 -1.44
N LEU A 39 -6.33 5.05 -0.42
CA LEU A 39 -6.69 6.03 0.61
C LEU A 39 -6.95 7.42 0.03
N ALA A 40 -6.18 7.84 -0.96
CA ALA A 40 -6.35 9.14 -1.62
C ALA A 40 -7.66 9.22 -2.43
N LYS A 41 -8.15 8.10 -2.95
CA LYS A 41 -9.48 8.00 -3.58
C LYS A 41 -10.60 8.00 -2.54
N ASP A 42 -10.41 7.26 -1.46
CA ASP A 42 -11.42 7.12 -0.39
C ASP A 42 -11.54 8.41 0.44
N LEU A 43 -10.45 9.17 0.55
CA LEU A 43 -10.32 10.37 1.36
C LEU A 43 -9.71 11.53 0.54
N PRO A 44 -10.41 12.06 -0.48
CA PRO A 44 -9.85 13.08 -1.38
C PRO A 44 -9.40 14.36 -0.66
N ARG A 45 -10.08 14.73 0.43
CA ARG A 45 -9.72 15.89 1.25
C ARG A 45 -8.36 15.76 1.95
N PHE A 46 -7.84 14.54 2.08
CA PHE A 46 -6.56 14.22 2.69
C PHE A 46 -5.51 13.81 1.66
N TYR A 47 -5.75 13.98 0.36
CA TYR A 47 -4.85 13.57 -0.72
C TYR A 47 -3.40 14.01 -0.46
N ASP A 48 -3.17 15.31 -0.27
CA ASP A 48 -1.82 15.85 -0.06
C ASP A 48 -1.16 15.30 1.21
N LEU A 49 -1.93 15.15 2.28
CA LEU A 49 -1.44 14.56 3.53
C LEU A 49 -1.01 13.11 3.31
N ILE A 50 -1.87 12.28 2.68
CA ILE A 50 -1.61 10.87 2.41
C ILE A 50 -0.36 10.70 1.56
N HIS A 51 -0.12 11.60 0.59
CA HIS A 51 1.08 11.58 -0.25
C HIS A 51 2.33 12.09 0.48
N ALA A 52 2.19 13.03 1.41
CA ALA A 52 3.30 13.58 2.19
C ALA A 52 3.76 12.70 3.37
N LEU A 53 2.97 11.69 3.77
CA LEU A 53 3.36 10.80 4.87
C LEU A 53 4.64 10.03 4.55
N GLU A 54 5.48 9.82 5.56
CA GLU A 54 6.65 8.95 5.43
C GLU A 54 6.24 7.46 5.35
N PRO A 55 6.95 6.60 4.59
CA PRO A 55 6.66 5.17 4.51
C PRO A 55 6.65 4.47 5.89
N THR A 56 7.45 4.96 6.84
CA THR A 56 7.53 4.43 8.21
C THR A 56 6.25 4.63 9.04
N ARG A 57 5.30 5.43 8.55
CA ARG A 57 3.98 5.61 9.16
C ARG A 57 2.98 4.54 8.76
N PHE A 58 3.33 3.71 7.77
CA PHE A 58 2.50 2.62 7.29
C PHE A 58 2.94 1.32 7.94
N ASP A 59 2.02 0.67 8.62
CA ASP A 59 2.19 -0.67 9.15
C ASP A 59 1.68 -1.68 8.12
N VAL A 60 2.55 -2.58 7.67
CA VAL A 60 2.31 -3.45 6.52
C VAL A 60 2.40 -4.90 6.97
N HIS A 61 1.30 -5.63 6.81
CA HIS A 61 1.21 -7.04 7.13
C HIS A 61 0.78 -7.82 5.89
N ARG A 62 1.43 -8.94 5.59
CA ARG A 62 0.93 -9.86 4.57
C ARG A 62 -0.39 -10.44 5.05
N ALA A 63 -1.45 -10.24 4.27
CA ALA A 63 -2.73 -10.84 4.55
C ALA A 63 -2.67 -12.31 4.11
N ALA A 64 -2.84 -13.21 5.07
CA ALA A 64 -2.93 -14.65 4.84
C ALA A 64 -4.17 -15.02 4.00
#